data_AF-A0A355DQJ8-F1
#
_entry.id   AF-A0A355DQJ8-F1
#
_cell.length_a   1.000
_cell.length_b   1.000
_cell.length_c   1.000
_cell.angle_alpha   90.00
_cell.angle_beta   90.00
_cell.angle_gamma   90.00
#
_symmetry.space_group_name_H-M   'P 1'
#
loop_
_entity.id
_entity.type
_entity.pdbx_description
1 polymer ?
#
loop_
_entity_poly.entity_id
_entity_poly.type
_entity_poly.pdbx_seq_one_letter_code
_entity_poly.pdbx_strand_id
1 'polypeptide(L)'
;DGVTDVTDVTDVTDELVLEDKVVEQGNLERGNKGSVGSMSGSQDIRRSDQVSLDIVRPMPPFWGTRVLKAEEISLEDVFWYLDLQALIAGQWQFRKPQGQSREEYNQFLADRVYPILEEWKQRIIAENLLHPQVIYGYFPCLAEGNSIHLYDPEVISQTKAEILETIEPIATYHFPRQKSGRRLCIADFYLPKEERINKSLDVFPMQAVTVGEIATEYAKKLFESNQYTDYLYFHGLAVQMAEALAEWTHARIRRELGFGSEEPATIRDVLAQRYRGSRYSFGYPACPTIQDQYKLLELLGSDRINLYMDESEQLYPEQSTTAIIAYHPVARYFSA
;
A
#
# COMPACT_ATOMS: atom_id res chain seq x y z
N ASP A 1 -35.57 36.31 -2.43
CA ASP A 1 -34.71 36.85 -1.37
C ASP A 1 -34.33 35.76 -0.39
N GLY A 2 -33.04 35.45 -0.28
CA GLY A 2 -32.52 34.45 0.66
C GLY A 2 -31.38 33.62 0.08
N VAL A 3 -30.29 34.29 -0.30
CA VAL A 3 -28.99 33.66 -0.57
C VAL A 3 -28.42 33.22 0.78
N THR A 4 -28.14 31.93 0.96
CA THR A 4 -27.29 31.45 2.05
C THR A 4 -25.95 31.04 1.46
N ASP A 5 -25.05 32.00 1.54
CA ASP A 5 -23.60 31.88 1.42
C ASP A 5 -23.08 31.22 2.71
N VAL A 6 -22.28 30.16 2.58
CA VAL A 6 -21.47 29.62 3.69
C VAL A 6 -20.14 29.18 3.09
N THR A 7 -19.28 30.16 2.85
CA THR A 7 -17.83 29.98 2.88
C THR A 7 -17.40 29.80 4.34
N ASP A 8 -16.89 28.62 4.70
CA ASP A 8 -16.06 28.48 5.90
C ASP A 8 -15.07 27.32 5.69
N VAL A 9 -13.91 27.64 5.11
CA VAL A 9 -12.76 26.74 5.00
C VAL A 9 -11.53 27.51 5.50
N THR A 10 -11.52 27.86 6.78
CA THR A 10 -10.32 28.33 7.48
C THR A 10 -10.41 27.95 8.94
N ASP A 11 -10.17 26.68 9.28
CA ASP A 11 -9.75 26.35 10.64
C ASP A 11 -9.02 25.00 10.72
N VAL A 12 -7.73 24.98 10.37
CA VAL A 12 -6.79 23.95 10.85
C VAL A 12 -5.39 24.56 10.97
N THR A 13 -5.19 25.43 11.96
CA THR A 13 -3.83 25.73 12.45
C THR A 13 -3.82 25.64 13.96
N ASP A 14 -3.58 24.45 14.49
CA ASP A 14 -2.95 24.32 15.80
C ASP A 14 -2.08 23.06 15.90
N GLU A 15 -1.02 23.26 16.68
CA GLU A 15 0.27 22.58 16.70
C GLU A 15 0.23 21.06 16.90
N LEU A 16 1.22 20.39 16.31
CA LEU A 16 1.99 19.35 16.99
C LEU A 16 3.34 19.19 16.28
N VAL A 17 4.41 19.44 17.04
CA VAL A 17 5.79 19.10 16.70
C VAL A 17 5.86 17.58 16.51
N LEU A 18 5.96 17.15 15.26
CA LEU A 18 6.42 15.81 14.93
C LEU A 18 7.95 15.92 14.83
N GLU A 19 8.65 15.22 15.72
CA GLU A 19 10.08 14.98 15.55
C GLU A 19 10.30 14.37 14.15
N ASP A 20 11.18 15.02 13.38
CA ASP A 20 11.57 14.64 12.03
C ASP A 20 12.03 13.18 11.99
N LYS A 21 11.13 12.26 11.62
CA LYS A 21 11.53 11.01 10.97
C LYS A 21 11.48 11.26 9.47
N VAL A 22 12.57 11.82 8.97
CA VAL A 22 12.91 11.77 7.55
C VAL A 22 12.89 10.29 7.16
N VAL A 23 11.88 9.88 6.40
CA VAL A 23 11.96 8.67 5.59
C VAL A 23 12.94 9.01 4.48
N GLU A 24 14.20 8.72 4.75
CA GLU A 24 15.26 8.85 3.77
C GLU A 24 14.98 7.83 2.66
N GLN A 25 14.52 8.31 1.50
CA GLN A 25 14.60 7.56 0.26
C GLN A 25 16.09 7.39 -0.05
N GLY A 26 16.69 6.33 0.48
CA GLY A 26 18.07 5.98 0.23
C GLY A 26 18.25 5.59 -1.23
N ASN A 27 19.02 6.39 -1.96
CA ASN A 27 19.64 5.98 -3.21
C ASN A 27 20.40 4.67 -2.99
N LEU A 28 19.93 3.59 -3.62
CA LEU A 28 20.57 2.27 -3.60
C LEU A 28 21.83 2.31 -4.47
N GLU A 29 22.98 2.57 -3.85
CA GLU A 29 24.27 2.23 -4.46
C GLU A 29 24.42 0.70 -4.54
N ARG A 30 24.63 0.20 -5.76
CA ARG A 30 24.87 -1.23 -6.07
C ARG A 30 26.19 -1.69 -5.44
N GLY A 31 26.10 -2.27 -4.25
CA GLY A 31 27.19 -3.02 -3.60
C GLY A 31 27.03 -4.53 -3.78
N ASN A 32 27.49 -5.07 -4.90
CA ASN A 32 27.57 -6.52 -5.12
C ASN A 32 28.71 -7.11 -4.26
N LYS A 33 28.37 -7.79 -3.16
CA LYS A 33 29.23 -8.78 -2.51
C LYS A 33 28.41 -9.98 -2.08
N GLY A 34 28.41 -11.00 -2.92
CA GLY A 34 27.99 -12.35 -2.53
C GLY A 34 28.80 -12.84 -1.34
N SER A 35 28.10 -13.18 -0.26
CA SER A 35 28.60 -14.11 0.73
C SER A 35 27.58 -15.25 0.85
N VAL A 36 27.95 -16.40 0.28
CA VAL A 36 27.29 -17.67 0.57
C VAL A 36 27.74 -18.07 1.97
N GLY A 37 27.00 -17.60 2.98
CA GLY A 37 27.14 -18.03 4.36
C GLY A 37 26.15 -19.15 4.65
N SER A 38 26.62 -20.38 4.78
CA SER A 38 25.82 -21.49 5.29
C SER A 38 25.42 -21.22 6.74
N MET A 39 24.15 -20.89 6.99
CA MET A 39 23.63 -20.74 8.36
C MET A 39 22.90 -22.02 8.76
N SER A 40 23.61 -22.92 9.46
CA SER A 40 23.06 -24.07 10.16
C SER A 40 22.57 -23.70 11.57
N GLY A 41 21.83 -22.59 11.70
CA GLY A 41 21.09 -22.23 12.92
C GLY A 41 19.61 -22.53 12.70
N SER A 42 18.96 -23.25 13.62
CA SER A 42 17.51 -23.46 13.57
C SER A 42 16.81 -22.10 13.52
N GLN A 43 16.03 -21.85 12.46
CA GLN A 43 15.27 -20.60 12.30
C GLN A 43 14.32 -20.43 13.50
N ASP A 44 14.30 -19.24 14.08
CA ASP A 44 13.39 -18.92 15.18
C ASP A 44 11.94 -18.84 14.67
N ILE A 45 11.14 -19.83 15.04
CA ILE A 45 9.72 -19.97 14.67
C ILE A 45 8.77 -19.64 15.81
N ARG A 46 9.27 -19.26 17.00
CA ARG A 46 8.38 -18.96 18.13
C ARG A 46 7.65 -17.64 17.86
N ARG A 47 6.33 -17.70 17.74
CA ARG A 47 5.44 -16.55 17.51
C ARG A 47 5.63 -15.45 18.56
N SER A 48 5.30 -14.21 18.20
CA SER A 48 5.33 -13.08 19.12
C SER A 48 4.21 -13.17 20.17
N ASP A 49 4.57 -13.01 21.46
CA ASP A 49 3.62 -12.95 22.57
C ASP A 49 2.74 -11.67 22.55
N GLN A 50 3.03 -10.73 21.64
CA GLN A 50 2.27 -9.48 21.47
C GLN A 50 1.12 -9.61 20.46
N VAL A 51 0.98 -10.77 19.80
CA VAL A 51 -0.01 -10.99 18.75
C VAL A 51 -1.01 -12.04 19.23
N SER A 52 -2.20 -11.59 19.62
CA SER A 52 -3.27 -12.47 20.10
C SER A 52 -3.88 -13.27 18.95
N LEU A 53 -4.18 -14.54 19.18
CA LEU A 53 -4.96 -15.36 18.24
C LEU A 53 -6.47 -15.18 18.41
N ASP A 54 -6.89 -14.61 19.54
CA ASP A 54 -8.28 -14.37 19.90
C ASP A 54 -8.73 -13.02 19.32
N ILE A 55 -8.99 -13.05 18.01
CA ILE A 55 -9.56 -11.95 17.25
C ILE A 55 -10.72 -12.46 16.39
N VAL A 56 -11.66 -11.55 16.10
CA VAL A 56 -12.70 -11.80 15.09
C VAL A 56 -12.03 -11.91 13.72
N ARG A 57 -12.25 -13.05 13.05
CA ARG A 57 -11.81 -13.30 11.67
C ARG A 57 -12.93 -12.85 10.73
N PRO A 58 -12.69 -11.87 9.86
CA PRO A 58 -13.71 -11.36 8.96
C PRO A 58 -14.03 -12.38 7.88
N MET A 59 -15.24 -12.30 7.33
CA MET A 59 -15.59 -12.95 6.07
C MET A 59 -15.50 -11.88 4.97
N PRO A 60 -14.68 -12.07 3.93
CA PRO A 60 -14.63 -11.10 2.85
C PRO A 60 -15.93 -11.14 2.04
N PRO A 61 -16.29 -10.05 1.33
CA PRO A 61 -17.51 -10.01 0.52
C PRO A 61 -17.46 -10.94 -0.70
N PHE A 62 -16.28 -11.44 -1.04
CA PHE A 62 -16.03 -12.44 -2.07
C PHE A 62 -14.69 -13.12 -1.82
N TRP A 63 -14.47 -14.26 -2.46
CA TRP A 63 -13.17 -14.90 -2.55
C TRP A 63 -12.60 -14.80 -3.96
N GLY A 64 -11.27 -14.90 -4.07
CA GLY A 64 -10.57 -14.68 -5.34
C GLY A 64 -10.37 -13.20 -5.60
N THR A 65 -10.47 -12.78 -6.86
CA THR A 65 -9.96 -11.48 -7.31
C THR A 65 -11.03 -10.65 -8.01
N ARG A 66 -10.93 -9.33 -7.86
CA ARG A 66 -11.75 -8.34 -8.58
C ARG A 66 -10.86 -7.27 -9.18
N VAL A 67 -11.28 -6.78 -10.34
CA VAL A 67 -10.69 -5.64 -11.03
C VAL A 67 -11.64 -4.46 -10.91
N LEU A 68 -11.10 -3.28 -10.61
CA LEU A 68 -11.76 -1.99 -10.77
C LEU A 68 -11.04 -1.25 -11.90
N LYS A 69 -11.80 -0.83 -12.91
CA LYS A 69 -11.27 -0.05 -14.03
C LYS A 69 -11.36 1.45 -13.76
N ALA A 70 -10.76 2.24 -14.66
CA ALA A 70 -10.70 3.69 -14.51
C ALA A 70 -12.08 4.34 -14.37
N GLU A 71 -13.08 3.85 -15.10
CA GLU A 71 -14.47 4.31 -15.03
C GLU A 71 -15.18 4.01 -13.69
N GLU A 72 -14.63 3.12 -12.88
CA GLU A 72 -15.15 2.75 -11.55
C GLU A 72 -14.43 3.47 -10.40
N ILE A 73 -13.39 4.26 -10.71
CA ILE A 73 -12.53 4.92 -9.74
C ILE A 73 -12.62 6.44 -9.91
N SER A 74 -13.21 7.10 -8.91
CA SER A 74 -13.24 8.57 -8.82
C SER A 74 -11.85 9.11 -8.49
N LEU A 75 -11.27 9.90 -9.40
CA LEU A 75 -9.98 10.55 -9.15
C LEU A 75 -10.06 11.55 -8.00
N GLU A 76 -11.22 12.20 -7.83
CA GLU A 76 -11.51 13.10 -6.73
C GLU A 76 -11.45 12.39 -5.37
N ASP A 77 -11.98 11.16 -5.29
CA ASP A 77 -11.88 10.35 -4.08
C ASP A 77 -10.43 9.93 -3.81
N VAL A 78 -9.66 9.64 -4.86
CA VAL A 78 -8.23 9.29 -4.74
C VAL A 78 -7.41 10.51 -4.33
N PHE A 79 -7.72 11.72 -4.82
CA PHE A 79 -7.02 12.95 -4.43
C PHE A 79 -7.07 13.21 -2.92
N TRP A 80 -8.12 12.77 -2.23
CA TRP A 80 -8.20 12.88 -0.77
C TRP A 80 -7.08 12.11 -0.05
N TYR A 81 -6.61 11.02 -0.65
CA TYR A 81 -5.54 10.16 -0.12
C TYR A 81 -4.12 10.64 -0.48
N LEU A 82 -3.96 11.77 -1.16
CA LEU A 82 -2.64 12.30 -1.50
C LEU A 82 -1.83 12.68 -0.25
N ASP A 83 -0.60 12.17 -0.19
CA ASP A 83 0.42 12.70 0.72
C ASP A 83 1.03 13.98 0.13
N LEU A 84 0.45 15.12 0.52
CA LEU A 84 0.93 16.43 0.07
C LEU A 84 2.36 16.73 0.51
N GLN A 85 2.82 16.16 1.64
CA GLN A 85 4.18 16.40 2.11
C GLN A 85 5.19 15.65 1.22
N ALA A 86 4.88 14.38 0.88
CA ALA A 86 5.68 13.60 -0.06
C ALA A 86 5.66 14.21 -1.47
N LEU A 87 4.52 14.70 -1.94
CA LEU A 87 4.41 15.38 -3.23
C LEU A 87 5.23 16.68 -3.26
N ILE A 88 4.95 17.61 -2.35
CA ILE A 88 5.47 18.99 -2.41
C ILE A 88 6.97 19.02 -2.07
N ALA A 89 7.37 18.42 -0.95
CA ALA A 89 8.76 18.45 -0.51
C ALA A 89 9.62 17.36 -1.16
N GLY A 90 9.02 16.17 -1.37
CA GLY A 90 9.70 14.99 -1.85
C GLY A 90 9.81 14.92 -3.38
N GLN A 91 8.72 15.13 -4.11
CA GLN A 91 8.72 15.06 -5.58
C GLN A 91 9.04 16.42 -6.21
N TRP A 92 8.30 17.47 -5.86
CA TRP A 92 8.42 18.80 -6.47
C TRP A 92 9.54 19.66 -5.88
N GLN A 93 10.21 19.18 -4.82
CA GLN A 93 11.33 19.84 -4.14
C GLN A 93 11.03 21.24 -3.59
N PHE A 94 9.76 21.61 -3.42
CA PHE A 94 9.38 22.80 -2.65
C PHE A 94 9.59 22.51 -1.17
N ARG A 95 10.82 22.68 -0.69
CA ARG A 95 11.21 22.48 0.71
C ARG A 95 11.31 23.82 1.42
N LYS A 96 11.03 23.83 2.72
CA LYS A 96 11.24 25.02 3.55
C LYS A 96 12.74 25.33 3.63
N PRO A 97 13.21 26.50 3.13
CA PRO A 97 14.61 26.91 3.26
C PRO A 97 15.04 27.11 4.72
N GLN A 98 16.34 26.97 4.95
CA GLN A 98 16.95 27.28 6.23
C GLN A 98 16.85 28.79 6.48
N GLY A 99 16.22 29.19 7.59
CA GLY A 99 16.02 30.59 7.97
C GLY A 99 14.65 31.20 7.58
N GLN A 100 13.85 30.53 6.75
CA GLN A 100 12.47 30.95 6.50
C GLN A 100 11.56 30.55 7.68
N SER A 101 10.68 31.46 8.11
CA SER A 101 9.68 31.15 9.14
C SER A 101 8.65 30.14 8.62
N ARG A 102 7.89 29.52 9.53
CA ARG A 102 6.86 28.57 9.12
C ARG A 102 5.69 29.29 8.45
N GLU A 103 5.37 30.48 8.94
CA GLU A 103 4.32 31.35 8.44
C GLU A 103 4.62 31.79 7.00
N GLU A 104 5.84 32.24 6.73
CA GLU A 104 6.28 32.63 5.38
C GLU A 104 6.25 31.45 4.41
N TYR A 105 6.66 30.27 4.87
CA TYR A 105 6.64 29.06 4.05
C TYR A 105 5.20 28.62 3.73
N ASN A 106 4.31 28.65 4.73
CA ASN A 106 2.90 28.35 4.53
C ASN A 106 2.23 29.33 3.56
N GLN A 107 2.56 30.61 3.64
CA GLN A 107 2.06 31.62 2.69
C GLN A 107 2.57 31.33 1.27
N PHE A 108 3.84 30.96 1.10
CA PHE A 108 4.38 30.54 -0.19
C PHE A 108 3.64 29.31 -0.76
N LEU A 109 3.36 28.31 0.08
CA LEU A 109 2.59 27.14 -0.34
C LEU A 109 1.19 27.56 -0.83
N ALA A 110 0.50 28.42 -0.07
CA ALA A 110 -0.83 28.91 -0.39
C ALA A 110 -0.88 29.71 -1.70
N ASP A 111 0.07 30.62 -1.90
CA ASP A 111 0.05 31.54 -3.04
C ASP A 111 0.59 30.94 -4.33
N ARG A 112 1.45 29.92 -4.24
CA ARG A 112 2.19 29.39 -5.40
C ARG A 112 1.98 27.90 -5.61
N VAL A 113 2.14 27.08 -4.57
CA VAL A 113 2.20 25.62 -4.75
C VAL A 113 0.82 24.99 -4.86
N TYR A 114 -0.14 25.36 -4.01
CA TYR A 114 -1.50 24.82 -4.10
C TYR A 114 -2.22 25.21 -5.40
N PRO A 115 -2.07 26.43 -5.95
CA PRO A 115 -2.59 26.73 -7.29
C PRO A 115 -2.04 25.81 -8.39
N ILE A 116 -0.74 25.50 -8.37
CA ILE A 116 -0.12 24.54 -9.31
C ILE A 116 -0.76 23.15 -9.15
N LEU A 117 -0.95 22.70 -7.91
CA LEU A 117 -1.59 21.42 -7.64
C LEU A 117 -3.02 21.35 -8.17
N GLU A 118 -3.83 22.37 -7.91
CA GLU A 118 -5.21 22.40 -8.39
C GLU A 118 -5.29 22.47 -9.92
N GLU A 119 -4.39 23.22 -10.57
CA GLU A 119 -4.27 23.22 -12.04
C GLU A 119 -3.96 21.83 -12.58
N TRP A 120 -2.99 21.13 -11.98
CA TRP A 120 -2.62 19.79 -12.42
C TRP A 120 -3.69 18.73 -12.16
N LYS A 121 -4.40 18.80 -11.03
CA LYS A 121 -5.57 17.95 -10.77
C LYS A 121 -6.64 18.14 -11.85
N GLN A 122 -6.93 19.39 -12.20
CA GLN A 122 -7.90 19.72 -13.25
C GLN A 122 -7.43 19.23 -14.62
N ARG A 123 -6.17 19.45 -15.01
CA ARG A 123 -5.60 18.93 -16.26
C ARG A 123 -5.67 17.41 -16.33
N ILE A 124 -5.31 16.70 -15.26
CA ILE A 124 -5.37 15.23 -15.22
C ILE A 124 -6.77 14.72 -15.54
N ILE A 125 -7.81 15.32 -14.95
CA ILE A 125 -9.20 14.93 -15.20
C ILE A 125 -9.61 15.33 -16.62
N ALA A 126 -9.40 16.60 -17.01
CA ALA A 126 -9.90 17.14 -18.26
C ALA A 126 -9.23 16.52 -19.51
N GLU A 127 -7.94 16.22 -19.42
CA GLU A 127 -7.15 15.62 -20.50
C GLU A 127 -7.06 14.09 -20.38
N ASN A 128 -7.68 13.47 -19.35
CA ASN A 128 -7.68 12.03 -19.09
C ASN A 128 -6.26 11.44 -19.03
N LEU A 129 -5.38 12.06 -18.24
CA LEU A 129 -3.94 11.76 -18.22
C LEU A 129 -3.55 10.59 -17.30
N LEU A 130 -4.48 10.10 -16.48
CA LEU A 130 -4.30 8.94 -15.61
C LEU A 130 -5.44 7.96 -15.82
N HIS A 131 -5.12 6.67 -15.96
CA HIS A 131 -6.08 5.58 -16.09
C HIS A 131 -5.92 4.66 -14.89
N PRO A 132 -6.46 5.03 -13.71
CA PRO A 132 -6.30 4.23 -12.51
C PRO A 132 -6.95 2.86 -12.69
N GLN A 133 -6.22 1.81 -12.33
CA GLN A 133 -6.72 0.44 -12.32
C GLN A 133 -6.27 -0.25 -11.05
N VAL A 134 -7.17 -1.04 -10.48
CA VAL A 134 -6.94 -1.78 -9.25
C VAL A 134 -7.30 -3.23 -9.50
N ILE A 135 -6.43 -4.13 -9.04
CA ILE A 135 -6.76 -5.53 -8.88
C ILE A 135 -6.48 -5.94 -7.44
N TYR A 136 -7.48 -6.48 -6.79
CA TYR A 136 -7.38 -6.88 -5.39
C TYR A 136 -8.16 -8.17 -5.15
N GLY A 137 -7.83 -8.86 -4.08
CA GLY A 137 -8.45 -10.15 -3.80
C GLY A 137 -8.27 -10.63 -2.38
N TYR A 138 -9.01 -11.68 -2.07
CA TYR A 138 -9.04 -12.32 -0.77
C TYR A 138 -8.82 -13.82 -0.95
N PHE A 139 -7.85 -14.36 -0.20
CA PHE A 139 -7.46 -15.76 -0.29
C PHE A 139 -7.53 -16.41 1.09
N PRO A 140 -8.12 -17.60 1.24
CA PRO A 140 -8.05 -18.34 2.49
C PRO A 140 -6.61 -18.66 2.83
N CYS A 141 -6.21 -18.47 4.09
CA CYS A 141 -4.83 -18.75 4.50
C CYS A 141 -4.70 -19.34 5.91
N LEU A 142 -3.54 -19.95 6.15
CA LEU A 142 -3.07 -20.40 7.46
C LEU A 142 -1.58 -20.12 7.60
N ALA A 143 -1.15 -19.84 8.83
CA ALA A 143 0.27 -19.69 9.15
C ALA A 143 0.89 -21.01 9.63
N GLU A 144 2.16 -21.23 9.31
CA GLU A 144 2.96 -22.33 9.85
C GLU A 144 4.41 -21.84 10.06
N GLY A 145 4.85 -21.80 11.32
CA GLY A 145 6.10 -21.15 11.69
C GLY A 145 6.12 -19.67 11.26
N ASN A 146 7.08 -19.32 10.39
CA ASN A 146 7.22 -17.99 9.81
C ASN A 146 6.62 -17.89 8.38
N SER A 147 5.81 -18.87 7.99
CA SER A 147 5.25 -18.96 6.65
C SER A 147 3.73 -18.74 6.67
N ILE A 148 3.19 -18.31 5.54
CA ILE A 148 1.74 -18.24 5.30
C ILE A 148 1.43 -19.06 4.05
N HIS A 149 0.52 -20.01 4.19
CA HIS A 149 0.01 -20.88 3.14
C HIS A 149 -1.33 -20.34 2.66
N LEU A 150 -1.45 -20.10 1.36
CA LEU A 150 -2.67 -19.65 0.69
C LEU A 150 -3.32 -20.86 0.01
N TYR A 151 -4.63 -20.92 0.06
CA TYR A 151 -5.41 -22.00 -0.51
C TYR A 151 -6.34 -21.50 -1.61
N ASP A 152 -6.68 -22.37 -2.55
CA ASP A 152 -7.64 -22.08 -3.61
C ASP A 152 -9.05 -21.93 -3.01
N PRO A 153 -9.69 -20.75 -3.11
CA PRO A 153 -11.02 -20.57 -2.56
C PRO A 153 -12.10 -21.49 -3.14
N GLU A 154 -11.99 -21.89 -4.43
CA GLU A 154 -12.94 -22.81 -5.05
C GLU A 154 -12.82 -24.20 -4.42
N VAL A 155 -11.59 -24.70 -4.26
CA VAL A 155 -11.32 -25.97 -3.58
C VAL A 155 -11.80 -25.92 -2.14
N ILE A 156 -11.51 -24.84 -1.42
CA ILE A 156 -11.94 -24.66 -0.03
C ILE A 156 -13.46 -24.68 0.11
N SER A 157 -14.19 -24.03 -0.80
CA SER A 157 -15.66 -23.97 -0.76
C SER A 157 -16.32 -25.33 -0.96
N GLN A 158 -15.68 -26.23 -1.71
CA GLN A 158 -16.17 -27.58 -2.00
C GLN A 158 -15.69 -28.62 -0.98
N THR A 159 -14.76 -28.23 -0.12
CA THR A 159 -14.11 -29.14 0.81
C THR A 159 -14.81 -29.18 2.16
N LYS A 160 -15.08 -30.39 2.67
CA LYS A 160 -15.55 -30.59 4.05
C LYS A 160 -14.45 -30.22 5.04
N ALA A 161 -14.86 -29.67 6.19
CA ALA A 161 -13.97 -29.22 7.27
C ALA A 161 -12.87 -30.24 7.66
N GLU A 162 -13.18 -31.53 7.58
CA GLU A 162 -12.37 -32.66 8.05
C GLU A 162 -11.17 -33.01 7.16
N ILE A 163 -11.14 -32.60 5.88
CA ILE A 163 -10.05 -32.94 4.94
C ILE A 163 -9.21 -31.72 4.54
N LEU A 164 -9.38 -30.57 5.20
CA LEU A 164 -8.58 -29.38 4.89
C LEU A 164 -7.10 -29.54 5.17
N GLU A 165 -6.70 -30.49 6.02
CA GLU A 165 -5.30 -30.79 6.27
C GLU A 165 -4.59 -31.44 5.08
N THR A 166 -5.35 -32.01 4.12
CA THR A 166 -4.82 -32.66 2.92
C THR A 166 -4.84 -31.76 1.69
N ILE A 167 -5.31 -30.52 1.80
CA ILE A 167 -5.32 -29.58 0.68
C ILE A 167 -3.94 -28.96 0.56
N GLU A 168 -3.33 -29.11 -0.60
CA GLU A 168 -2.08 -28.44 -0.93
C GLU A 168 -2.30 -26.93 -1.11
N PRO A 169 -1.41 -26.08 -0.57
CA PRO A 169 -1.49 -24.65 -0.78
C PRO A 169 -1.16 -24.30 -2.24
N ILE A 170 -1.88 -23.33 -2.81
CA ILE A 170 -1.58 -22.76 -4.13
C ILE A 170 -0.35 -21.84 -4.09
N ALA A 171 0.00 -21.34 -2.90
CA ALA A 171 1.10 -20.43 -2.70
C ALA A 171 1.58 -20.46 -1.24
N THR A 172 2.87 -20.26 -1.02
CA THR A 172 3.44 -20.09 0.31
C THR A 172 4.38 -18.89 0.33
N TYR A 173 4.20 -17.99 1.29
CA TYR A 173 5.13 -16.88 1.57
C TYR A 173 5.94 -17.16 2.82
N HIS A 174 7.22 -16.81 2.82
CA HIS A 174 8.11 -16.93 3.97
C HIS A 174 8.55 -15.54 4.44
N PHE A 175 8.31 -15.22 5.71
CA PHE A 175 8.63 -13.90 6.24
C PHE A 175 9.75 -13.96 7.28
N PRO A 176 10.65 -12.96 7.33
CA PRO A 176 11.62 -12.88 8.39
C PRO A 176 10.94 -12.51 9.73
N ARG A 177 11.58 -12.91 10.82
CA ARG A 177 11.16 -12.58 12.20
C ARG A 177 12.14 -11.58 12.79
N GLN A 178 11.62 -10.56 13.50
CA GLN A 178 12.48 -9.62 14.22
C GLN A 178 13.39 -10.34 15.19
N LYS A 179 14.70 -10.09 15.11
CA LYS A 179 15.70 -10.72 15.98
C LYS A 179 15.57 -10.34 17.46
N SER A 180 14.92 -9.22 17.77
CA SER A 180 14.79 -8.67 19.12
C SER A 180 13.46 -7.96 19.34
N GLY A 181 13.25 -7.43 20.55
CA GLY A 181 12.06 -6.67 20.91
C GLY A 181 10.80 -7.52 20.86
N ARG A 182 9.82 -7.08 20.07
CA ARG A 182 8.51 -7.74 19.96
C ARG A 182 8.57 -9.07 19.19
N ARG A 183 9.69 -9.38 18.50
CA ARG A 183 9.87 -10.61 17.73
C ARG A 183 8.78 -10.83 16.69
N LEU A 184 8.27 -9.77 16.06
CA LEU A 184 7.19 -9.85 15.09
C LEU A 184 7.62 -10.59 13.82
N CYS A 185 6.66 -11.28 13.20
CA CYS A 185 6.72 -11.84 11.86
C CYS A 185 5.35 -11.61 11.21
N ILE A 186 5.27 -11.36 9.90
CA ILE A 186 3.96 -11.15 9.23
C ILE A 186 3.04 -12.38 9.41
N ALA A 187 3.62 -13.59 9.43
CA ALA A 187 2.90 -14.84 9.71
C ALA A 187 2.25 -14.89 11.11
N ASP A 188 2.71 -14.06 12.05
CA ASP A 188 2.11 -14.01 13.39
C ASP A 188 0.70 -13.40 13.37
N PHE A 189 0.38 -12.58 12.36
CA PHE A 189 -0.92 -11.89 12.26
C PHE A 189 -2.06 -12.77 11.78
N TYR A 190 -1.78 -14.01 11.38
CA TYR A 190 -2.76 -14.95 10.81
C TYR A 190 -2.86 -16.23 11.63
N LEU A 191 -4.01 -16.89 11.57
CA LEU A 191 -4.32 -18.14 12.27
C LEU A 191 -3.28 -19.23 11.99
N PRO A 192 -2.58 -19.76 13.00
CA PRO A 192 -1.69 -20.89 12.79
C PRO A 192 -2.48 -22.17 12.54
N LYS A 193 -1.93 -23.04 11.67
CA LYS A 193 -2.56 -24.29 11.23
C LYS A 193 -2.96 -25.21 12.39
N GLU A 194 -2.12 -25.31 13.42
CA GLU A 194 -2.36 -26.13 14.62
C GLU A 194 -3.54 -25.63 15.48
N GLU A 195 -3.86 -24.34 15.43
CA GLU A 195 -4.90 -23.68 16.22
C GLU A 195 -6.23 -23.55 15.47
N ARG A 196 -6.31 -24.14 14.27
CA ARG A 196 -7.44 -23.99 13.34
C ARG A 196 -8.70 -24.71 13.82
N ILE A 197 -8.58 -25.74 14.65
CA ILE A 197 -9.72 -26.56 15.09
C ILE A 197 -10.84 -25.65 15.64
N ASN A 198 -12.06 -25.80 15.10
CA ASN A 198 -13.24 -24.98 15.41
C ASN A 198 -13.15 -23.48 15.04
N LYS A 199 -12.18 -23.06 14.23
CA LYS A 199 -12.06 -21.69 13.71
C LYS A 199 -12.21 -21.69 12.19
N SER A 200 -12.80 -20.61 11.67
CA SER A 200 -12.81 -20.35 10.23
C SER A 200 -11.39 -20.05 9.75
N LEU A 201 -11.11 -20.34 8.48
CA LEU A 201 -9.88 -19.94 7.84
C LEU A 201 -9.65 -18.44 7.95
N ASP A 202 -8.38 -18.07 7.97
CA ASP A 202 -7.99 -16.67 7.94
C ASP A 202 -8.08 -16.12 6.51
N VAL A 203 -8.07 -14.80 6.38
CA VAL A 203 -8.18 -14.09 5.11
C VAL A 203 -6.86 -13.41 4.82
N PHE A 204 -6.31 -13.61 3.63
CA PHE A 204 -5.13 -12.95 3.12
C PHE A 204 -5.51 -11.99 1.97
N PRO A 205 -5.77 -10.71 2.26
CA PRO A 205 -5.99 -9.72 1.23
C PRO A 205 -4.69 -9.31 0.53
N MET A 206 -4.78 -9.12 -0.79
CA MET A 206 -3.70 -8.58 -1.61
C MET A 206 -4.25 -7.51 -2.55
N GLN A 207 -3.38 -6.57 -2.94
CA GLN A 207 -3.69 -5.55 -3.92
C GLN A 207 -2.50 -5.32 -4.87
N ALA A 208 -2.83 -4.92 -6.09
CA ALA A 208 -1.92 -4.34 -7.05
C ALA A 208 -2.67 -3.20 -7.76
N VAL A 209 -2.03 -2.04 -7.86
CA VAL A 209 -2.64 -0.83 -8.41
C VAL A 209 -1.70 -0.16 -9.40
N THR A 210 -2.26 0.54 -10.37
CA THR A 210 -1.51 1.36 -11.33
C THR A 210 -2.33 2.60 -11.69
N VAL A 211 -1.68 3.71 -12.02
CA VAL A 211 -2.35 4.87 -12.64
C VAL A 211 -2.33 4.81 -14.17
N GLY A 212 -1.91 3.67 -14.73
CA GLY A 212 -1.96 3.36 -16.15
C GLY A 212 -0.73 3.83 -16.93
N GLU A 213 -0.46 3.16 -18.04
CA GLU A 213 0.70 3.43 -18.91
C GLU A 213 0.71 4.83 -19.52
N ILE A 214 -0.47 5.43 -19.69
CA ILE A 214 -0.63 6.81 -20.19
C ILE A 214 0.14 7.83 -19.34
N ALA A 215 0.26 7.58 -18.03
CA ALA A 215 1.08 8.43 -17.17
C ALA A 215 2.55 8.39 -17.59
N THR A 216 3.10 7.20 -17.82
CA THR A 216 4.48 7.02 -18.28
C THR A 216 4.70 7.66 -19.64
N GLU A 217 3.79 7.45 -20.60
CA GLU A 217 3.86 8.01 -21.94
C GLU A 217 3.79 9.55 -21.95
N TYR A 218 2.88 10.13 -21.17
CA TYR A 218 2.72 11.59 -21.09
C TYR A 218 3.93 12.26 -20.42
N ALA A 219 4.44 11.68 -19.33
CA ALA A 219 5.65 12.17 -18.68
C ALA A 219 6.83 12.15 -19.67
N LYS A 220 7.03 11.05 -20.40
CA LYS A 220 8.05 10.95 -21.44
C LYS A 220 7.90 12.03 -22.52
N LYS A 221 6.67 12.26 -22.99
CA LYS A 221 6.37 13.32 -23.98
C LYS A 221 6.75 14.72 -23.48
N LEU A 222 6.44 15.05 -22.22
CA LEU A 222 6.83 16.33 -21.62
C LEU A 222 8.35 16.48 -21.57
N PHE A 223 9.05 15.43 -21.16
CA PHE A 223 10.51 15.40 -21.09
C PHE A 223 11.15 15.59 -22.48
N GLU A 224 10.74 14.80 -23.48
CA GLU A 224 11.23 14.88 -24.86
C GLU A 224 10.94 16.23 -25.52
N SER A 225 9.86 16.90 -25.09
CA SER A 225 9.47 18.24 -25.55
C SER A 225 10.17 19.38 -24.80
N ASN A 226 11.15 19.10 -23.95
CA ASN A 226 11.85 20.06 -23.09
C ASN A 226 10.95 20.82 -22.10
N GLN A 227 9.78 20.27 -21.75
CA GLN A 227 8.85 20.84 -20.76
C GLN A 227 9.19 20.31 -19.36
N TYR A 228 10.39 20.61 -18.87
CA TYR A 228 10.94 19.97 -17.66
C TYR A 228 10.19 20.29 -16.37
N THR A 229 9.65 21.50 -16.25
CA THR A 229 8.84 21.90 -15.09
C THR A 229 7.51 21.13 -15.05
N ASP A 230 6.81 21.08 -16.19
CA ASP A 230 5.57 20.31 -16.32
C ASP A 230 5.84 18.82 -16.11
N TYR A 231 6.94 18.29 -16.65
CA TYR A 231 7.38 16.92 -16.40
C TYR A 231 7.55 16.65 -14.91
N LEU A 232 8.29 17.50 -14.18
CA LEU A 232 8.50 17.34 -12.75
C LEU A 232 7.17 17.31 -11.99
N TYR A 233 6.27 18.24 -12.31
CA TYR A 233 4.99 18.34 -11.62
C TYR A 233 4.08 17.15 -11.91
N PHE A 234 3.92 16.82 -13.19
CA PHE A 234 3.08 15.72 -13.63
C PHE A 234 3.62 14.37 -13.15
N HIS A 235 4.91 14.07 -13.37
CA HIS A 235 5.50 12.80 -12.94
C HIS A 235 5.41 12.62 -11.43
N GLY A 236 5.76 13.67 -10.66
CA GLY A 236 5.64 13.64 -9.20
C GLY A 236 4.20 13.39 -8.73
N LEU A 237 3.23 14.03 -9.38
CA LEU A 237 1.82 13.80 -9.06
C LEU A 237 1.35 12.40 -9.46
N ALA A 238 1.74 11.88 -10.62
CA ALA A 238 1.40 10.53 -11.06
C ALA A 238 1.93 9.45 -10.11
N VAL A 239 3.18 9.59 -9.62
CA VAL A 239 3.76 8.71 -8.60
C VAL A 239 2.94 8.76 -7.31
N GLN A 240 2.61 9.96 -6.82
CA GLN A 240 1.81 10.11 -5.59
C GLN A 240 0.35 9.65 -5.77
N MET A 241 -0.19 9.71 -6.99
CA MET A 241 -1.51 9.16 -7.30
C MET A 241 -1.53 7.64 -7.26
N ALA A 242 -0.44 6.95 -7.62
CA ALA A 242 -0.34 5.49 -7.45
C ALA A 242 -0.35 5.10 -5.96
N GLU A 243 0.37 5.84 -5.12
CA GLU A 243 0.35 5.64 -3.66
C GLU A 243 -1.01 5.98 -3.04
N ALA A 244 -1.63 7.08 -3.46
CA ALA A 244 -2.98 7.46 -3.02
C ALA A 244 -4.01 6.41 -3.43
N LEU A 245 -3.92 5.85 -4.64
CA LEU A 245 -4.78 4.76 -5.11
C LEU A 245 -4.60 3.49 -4.28
N ALA A 246 -3.37 3.20 -3.86
CA ALA A 246 -3.07 2.08 -2.98
C ALA A 246 -3.67 2.26 -1.58
N GLU A 247 -3.65 3.48 -1.02
CA GLU A 247 -4.27 3.76 0.27
C GLU A 247 -5.81 3.81 0.17
N TRP A 248 -6.36 4.33 -0.92
CA TRP A 248 -7.80 4.27 -1.23
C TRP A 248 -8.28 2.82 -1.32
N THR A 249 -7.55 1.96 -2.03
CA THR A 249 -7.84 0.52 -2.15
C THR A 249 -7.70 -0.18 -0.80
N HIS A 250 -6.68 0.17 -0.02
CA HIS A 250 -6.50 -0.39 1.32
C HIS A 250 -7.64 0.00 2.27
N ALA A 251 -8.11 1.25 2.24
CA ALA A 251 -9.29 1.69 2.99
C ALA A 251 -10.56 0.95 2.57
N ARG A 252 -10.75 0.73 1.27
CA ARG A 252 -11.83 -0.11 0.74
C ARG A 252 -11.75 -1.53 1.31
N ILE A 253 -10.57 -2.15 1.29
CA ILE A 253 -10.36 -3.51 1.83
C ILE A 253 -10.70 -3.57 3.32
N ARG A 254 -10.25 -2.60 4.13
CA ARG A 254 -10.58 -2.55 5.56
C ARG A 254 -12.10 -2.45 5.80
N ARG A 255 -12.80 -1.61 5.01
CA ARG A 255 -14.27 -1.50 5.05
C ARG A 255 -14.96 -2.79 4.65
N GLU A 256 -14.52 -3.42 3.56
CA GLU A 256 -15.06 -4.68 3.06
C GLU A 256 -14.88 -5.83 4.06
N LEU A 257 -13.81 -5.81 4.86
CA LEU A 257 -13.58 -6.76 5.96
C LEU A 257 -14.34 -6.40 7.26
N GLY A 258 -15.22 -5.40 7.23
CA GLY A 258 -16.07 -5.03 8.36
C GLY A 258 -15.43 -4.07 9.37
N PHE A 259 -14.27 -3.49 9.06
CA PHE A 259 -13.58 -2.53 9.95
C PHE A 259 -13.85 -1.07 9.57
N GLY A 260 -14.90 -0.81 8.79
CA GLY A 260 -15.23 0.54 8.31
C GLY A 260 -15.52 1.55 9.43
N SER A 261 -16.02 1.10 10.58
CA SER A 261 -16.24 1.96 11.76
C SER A 261 -14.95 2.39 12.45
N GLU A 262 -13.81 1.76 12.13
CA GLU A 262 -12.49 2.09 12.66
C GLU A 262 -11.69 2.99 11.70
N GLU A 263 -12.30 3.44 10.58
CA GLU A 263 -11.61 4.29 9.60
C GLU A 263 -11.32 5.69 10.19
N PRO A 264 -10.10 6.20 10.00
CA PRO A 264 -9.79 7.55 10.44
C PRO A 264 -10.60 8.61 9.70
N ALA A 265 -11.01 9.66 10.42
CA ALA A 265 -11.77 10.77 9.86
C ALA A 265 -10.92 11.77 9.06
N THR A 266 -9.60 11.77 9.27
CA THR A 266 -8.69 12.75 8.67
C THR A 266 -7.59 12.07 7.86
N ILE A 267 -7.17 12.72 6.77
CA ILE A 267 -6.02 12.27 5.98
C ILE A 267 -4.75 12.20 6.82
N ARG A 268 -4.57 13.11 7.79
CA ARG A 268 -3.44 13.10 8.72
C ARG A 268 -3.35 11.77 9.48
N ASP A 269 -4.47 11.28 9.98
CA ASP A 269 -4.51 10.01 10.72
C ASP A 269 -4.33 8.80 9.81
N VAL A 270 -4.81 8.87 8.56
CA VAL A 270 -4.55 7.84 7.54
C VAL A 270 -3.06 7.75 7.23
N LEU A 271 -2.39 8.87 6.93
CA LEU A 271 -0.95 8.90 6.64
C LEU A 271 -0.10 8.51 7.86
N ALA A 272 -0.57 8.80 9.08
CA ALA A 272 0.03 8.32 10.32
C ALA A 272 -0.27 6.85 10.65
N GLN A 273 -0.94 6.11 9.74
CA GLN A 273 -1.33 4.71 9.90
C GLN A 273 -2.12 4.42 11.18
N ARG A 274 -3.03 5.33 11.54
CA ARG A 274 -3.91 5.20 12.72
C ARG A 274 -5.16 4.38 12.44
N TYR A 275 -5.22 3.70 11.30
CA TYR A 275 -6.21 2.66 11.01
C TYR A 275 -5.81 1.30 11.59
N ARG A 276 -6.74 0.35 11.55
CA ARG A 276 -6.50 -1.05 11.87
C ARG A 276 -5.72 -1.76 10.76
N GLY A 277 -4.79 -2.63 11.14
CA GLY A 277 -4.00 -3.42 10.21
C GLY A 277 -2.84 -2.65 9.59
N SER A 278 -2.20 -3.28 8.60
CA SER A 278 -1.09 -2.70 7.82
C SER A 278 -1.03 -3.36 6.45
N ARG A 279 -0.63 -2.59 5.43
CA ARG A 279 -0.22 -3.12 4.12
C ARG A 279 1.31 -3.31 4.13
N TYR A 280 1.84 -4.27 3.40
CA TYR A 280 3.26 -4.55 3.29
C TYR A 280 3.62 -4.82 1.82
N SER A 281 4.66 -4.18 1.32
CA SER A 281 5.13 -4.32 -0.06
C SER A 281 6.44 -5.11 -0.09
N PHE A 282 6.58 -6.05 -1.02
CA PHE A 282 7.81 -6.82 -1.16
C PHE A 282 9.01 -5.91 -1.46
N GLY A 283 10.18 -6.25 -0.90
CA GLY A 283 11.38 -5.40 -0.93
C GLY A 283 11.54 -4.50 0.31
N TYR A 284 10.49 -4.33 1.12
CA TYR A 284 10.57 -3.58 2.38
C TYR A 284 11.04 -4.45 3.56
N PRO A 285 11.51 -3.85 4.67
CA PRO A 285 12.16 -4.59 5.77
C PRO A 285 11.36 -5.75 6.39
N ALA A 286 10.02 -5.70 6.39
CA ALA A 286 9.17 -6.77 6.92
C ALA A 286 8.96 -7.94 5.94
N CYS A 287 9.18 -7.72 4.64
CA CYS A 287 9.02 -8.70 3.57
C CYS A 287 10.03 -8.41 2.44
N PRO A 288 11.34 -8.60 2.70
CA PRO A 288 12.42 -8.08 1.84
C PRO A 288 12.60 -8.87 0.52
N THR A 289 11.97 -10.03 0.39
CA THR A 289 12.07 -10.88 -0.80
C THR A 289 11.28 -10.28 -1.97
N ILE A 290 11.94 -9.56 -2.87
CA ILE A 290 11.31 -8.94 -4.05
C ILE A 290 10.65 -10.00 -4.95
N GLN A 291 11.26 -11.18 -5.08
CA GLN A 291 10.77 -12.26 -5.95
C GLN A 291 9.37 -12.79 -5.56
N ASP A 292 8.94 -12.60 -4.31
CA ASP A 292 7.58 -12.96 -3.89
C ASP A 292 6.50 -12.08 -4.55
N GLN A 293 6.90 -10.97 -5.18
CA GLN A 293 6.00 -10.13 -5.97
C GLN A 293 5.45 -10.84 -7.21
N TYR A 294 6.22 -11.71 -7.88
CA TYR A 294 5.73 -12.51 -9.01
C TYR A 294 4.52 -13.37 -8.60
N LYS A 295 4.60 -14.00 -7.43
CA LYS A 295 3.52 -14.82 -6.86
C LYS A 295 2.28 -13.98 -6.55
N LEU A 296 2.45 -12.77 -6.00
CA LEU A 296 1.34 -11.86 -5.76
C LEU A 296 0.64 -11.46 -7.06
N LEU A 297 1.40 -11.11 -8.10
CA LEU A 297 0.87 -10.70 -9.40
C LEU A 297 0.13 -11.86 -10.10
N GLU A 298 0.72 -13.06 -10.07
CA GLU A 298 0.11 -14.28 -10.62
C GLU A 298 -1.21 -14.62 -9.92
N LEU A 299 -1.21 -14.67 -8.58
CA LEU A 299 -2.42 -14.96 -7.80
C LEU A 299 -3.52 -13.91 -8.02
N LEU A 300 -3.15 -12.64 -8.16
CA LEU A 300 -4.11 -11.57 -8.46
C LEU A 300 -4.62 -11.66 -9.92
N GLY A 301 -3.85 -12.24 -10.84
CA GLY A 301 -4.11 -12.18 -12.28
C GLY A 301 -3.98 -10.75 -12.80
N SER A 302 -2.86 -10.09 -12.47
CA SER A 302 -2.60 -8.68 -12.73
C SER A 302 -2.35 -8.34 -14.21
N ASP A 303 -2.11 -9.36 -15.04
CA ASP A 303 -2.08 -9.27 -16.50
C ASP A 303 -3.39 -8.67 -17.07
N ARG A 304 -4.52 -8.87 -16.38
CA ARG A 304 -5.82 -8.27 -16.72
C ARG A 304 -5.84 -6.74 -16.68
N ILE A 305 -4.86 -6.11 -16.03
CA ILE A 305 -4.65 -4.66 -16.00
C ILE A 305 -3.27 -4.27 -16.58
N ASN A 306 -2.64 -5.17 -17.36
CA ASN A 306 -1.30 -5.00 -17.94
C ASN A 306 -0.22 -4.67 -16.90
N LEU A 307 -0.39 -5.09 -15.64
CA LEU A 307 0.58 -4.88 -14.58
C LEU A 307 1.42 -6.13 -14.38
N TYR A 308 2.73 -6.02 -14.60
CA TYR A 308 3.67 -7.14 -14.49
C TYR A 308 5.05 -6.67 -13.98
N MET A 309 5.95 -7.62 -13.72
CA MET A 309 7.36 -7.34 -13.43
C MET A 309 8.18 -7.48 -14.71
N ASP A 310 8.96 -6.47 -15.07
CA ASP A 310 9.80 -6.46 -16.25
C ASP A 310 11.12 -7.25 -16.06
N GLU A 311 11.99 -7.24 -17.08
CA GLU A 311 13.29 -7.91 -17.05
C GLU A 311 14.25 -7.33 -15.99
N SER A 312 13.98 -6.13 -15.48
CA SER A 312 14.76 -5.47 -14.44
C SER A 312 14.21 -5.70 -13.03
N GLU A 313 13.25 -6.62 -12.88
CA GLU A 313 12.51 -6.86 -11.63
C GLU A 313 11.82 -5.60 -11.10
N GLN A 314 11.26 -4.77 -11.99
CA GLN A 314 10.44 -3.60 -11.63
C GLN A 314 9.02 -3.74 -12.13
N LEU A 315 8.08 -3.11 -11.42
CA LEU A 315 6.69 -3.05 -11.87
C LEU A 315 6.57 -2.23 -13.15
N TYR A 316 5.80 -2.75 -14.10
CA TYR A 316 5.38 -2.05 -15.30
C TYR A 316 3.85 -2.05 -15.40
N PRO A 317 3.19 -0.90 -15.59
CA PRO A 317 3.75 0.46 -15.67
C PRO A 317 4.45 0.90 -14.38
N GLU A 318 5.38 1.84 -14.47
CA GLU A 318 6.22 2.26 -13.34
C GLU A 318 5.43 2.90 -12.19
N GLN A 319 4.38 3.68 -12.50
CA GLN A 319 3.52 4.31 -11.50
C GLN A 319 2.49 3.30 -10.97
N SER A 320 3.00 2.28 -10.31
CA SER A 320 2.26 1.15 -9.76
C SER A 320 2.81 0.73 -8.41
N THR A 321 1.97 0.11 -7.59
CA THR A 321 2.41 -0.49 -6.33
C THR A 321 1.59 -1.73 -5.99
N THR A 322 2.16 -2.61 -5.18
CA THR A 322 1.52 -3.84 -4.74
C THR A 322 1.69 -4.01 -3.24
N ALA A 323 0.74 -4.68 -2.60
CA ALA A 323 0.87 -5.01 -1.19
C ALA A 323 0.07 -6.26 -0.80
N ILE A 324 0.59 -6.97 0.20
CA ILE A 324 -0.18 -7.87 1.05
C ILE A 324 -0.72 -7.08 2.24
N ILE A 325 -1.87 -7.46 2.79
CA ILE A 325 -2.52 -6.70 3.86
C ILE A 325 -2.79 -7.60 5.05
N ALA A 326 -2.27 -7.23 6.23
CA ALA A 326 -2.64 -7.86 7.49
C ALA A 326 -3.69 -7.01 8.21
N TYR A 327 -4.87 -7.57 8.44
CA TYR A 327 -5.97 -6.86 9.12
C TYR A 327 -5.91 -6.96 10.66
N HIS A 328 -4.93 -7.69 11.20
CA HIS A 328 -4.76 -7.87 12.63
C HIS A 328 -4.54 -6.50 13.32
N PRO A 329 -5.22 -6.19 14.44
CA PRO A 329 -5.19 -4.86 15.07
C PRO A 329 -3.79 -4.38 15.46
N VAL A 330 -2.92 -5.33 15.83
CA VAL A 330 -1.53 -5.08 16.23
C VAL A 330 -0.55 -4.91 15.05
N ALA A 331 -0.97 -5.23 13.82
CA ALA A 331 -0.10 -5.15 12.64
C ALA A 331 0.29 -3.70 12.36
N ARG A 332 1.60 -3.45 12.25
CA ARG A 332 2.22 -2.14 11.93
C ARG A 332 3.50 -2.40 11.15
N TYR A 333 4.09 -1.38 10.52
CA TYR A 333 5.42 -1.52 9.95
C TYR A 333 6.47 -1.86 11.01
N PHE A 334 7.37 -2.76 10.66
CA PHE A 334 8.52 -3.15 11.48
C PHE A 334 9.68 -3.57 10.58
N SER A 335 10.90 -3.55 11.12
CA SER A 335 12.07 -4.16 10.49
C SER A 335 12.37 -5.49 11.14
N ALA A 336 12.56 -6.54 10.34
CA ALA A 336 13.00 -7.84 10.81
C ALA A 336 14.51 -7.88 11.10
#